data_AF-A0AAW6RUN8-F1
#
_entry.id   AF-A0AAW6RUN8-F1
#
_cell.length_a   1.000
_cell.length_b   1.000
_cell.length_c   1.000
_cell.angle_alpha   90.00
_cell.angle_beta   90.00
_cell.angle_gamma   90.00
#
_symmetry.space_group_name_H-M   'P 1'
#
loop_
_entity.id
_entity.type
_entity.pdbx_description
1 polymer ?
#
loop_
_entity_poly.entity_id
_entity_poly.type
_entity_poly.pdbx_seq_one_letter_code
_entity_poly.pdbx_strand_id
1 'polypeptide(L)' 'FFLKGFIGLNGCSLTVNRVDRNSHEISVDLIPETLRLTTWASVQVGDAVNYEIDQMTRTMVDTLESIHQR' A
#
# COMPACT_ATOMS: atom_id res chain seq x y z
N PHE A 1 -2.95 -3.70 6.26
CA PHE A 1 -2.87 -2.30 5.81
C PHE A 1 -3.80 -1.43 6.62
N PHE A 2 -3.38 -0.19 6.91
CA PHE A 2 -4.18 0.78 7.64
C PHE A 2 -4.90 1.69 6.65
N LEU A 3 -6.17 1.98 6.91
CA LEU A 3 -6.94 2.95 6.15
C LEU A 3 -6.27 4.32 6.27
N LYS A 4 -6.10 5.04 5.16
CA LYS A 4 -5.32 6.29 5.06
C LYS A 4 -3.83 6.15 5.39
N GLY A 5 -3.30 4.94 5.41
CA GLY A 5 -1.86 4.69 5.43
C GLY A 5 -1.22 4.86 4.05
N PHE A 6 0.10 4.71 4.00
CA PHE A 6 0.87 4.70 2.78
C PHE A 6 1.26 3.28 2.37
N ILE A 7 1.38 3.06 1.06
CA ILE A 7 1.91 1.84 0.47
C ILE A 7 2.78 2.20 -0.74
N GLY A 8 3.93 1.54 -0.87
CA GLY A 8 4.71 1.57 -2.09
C GLY A 8 4.18 0.53 -3.06
N LEU A 9 3.75 0.91 -4.26
CA LEU A 9 3.38 -0.04 -5.32
C LEU A 9 4.18 0.29 -6.59
N ASN A 10 4.90 -0.69 -7.14
CA ASN A 10 5.85 -0.49 -8.24
C ASN A 10 6.81 0.70 -8.01
N GLY A 11 7.23 0.90 -6.75
CA GLY A 11 8.08 2.02 -6.33
C GLY A 11 7.37 3.38 -6.20
N CYS A 12 6.07 3.45 -6.48
CA CYS A 12 5.27 4.66 -6.31
C CYS A 12 4.66 4.72 -4.91
N SER A 13 4.87 5.82 -4.20
CA SER A 13 4.19 6.07 -2.92
C SER A 13 2.74 6.48 -3.16
N LEU A 14 1.81 5.67 -2.65
CA LEU A 14 0.38 5.83 -2.84
C LEU A 14 -0.36 5.77 -1.50
N THR A 15 -1.47 6.50 -1.41
CA THR A 15 -2.34 6.52 -0.23
C THR A 15 -3.40 5.43 -0.35
N VAL A 16 -3.55 4.62 0.70
CA VAL A 16 -4.58 3.57 0.77
C VAL A 16 -5.94 4.22 1.05
N ASN A 17 -6.82 4.23 0.04
CA ASN A 17 -8.16 4.79 0.12
C ASN A 17 -9.15 3.83 0.80
N ARG A 18 -9.04 2.52 0.53
CA ARG A 18 -9.89 1.49 1.13
C ARG A 18 -9.09 0.23 1.45
N VAL A 19 -9.49 -0.45 2.52
CA VAL A 19 -9.01 -1.78 2.90
C VAL A 19 -10.23 -2.68 3.12
N ASP A 20 -10.31 -3.77 2.37
CA ASP A 20 -11.30 -4.82 2.58
C ASP A 20 -10.60 -6.09 3.08
N ARG A 21 -10.86 -6.43 4.34
CA ARG A 21 -10.22 -7.60 4.98
C ARG A 21 -10.87 -8.91 4.60
N ASN A 22 -12.12 -8.90 4.15
CA ASN A 22 -12.84 -10.11 3.80
C ASN A 22 -12.44 -10.59 2.39
N SER A 23 -12.25 -9.65 1.46
CA SER A 23 -11.79 -9.96 0.10
C SER A 23 -10.26 -9.90 -0.07
N HIS A 24 -9.51 -9.51 0.97
CA HIS A 24 -8.06 -9.28 0.92
C HIS A 24 -7.63 -8.22 -0.11
N GLU A 25 -8.44 -7.19 -0.30
CA GLU A 25 -8.22 -6.15 -1.30
C GLU A 25 -7.91 -4.80 -0.66
N ILE A 26 -7.13 -3.99 -1.39
CA ILE A 26 -6.94 -2.57 -1.10
C ILE A 26 -7.27 -1.76 -2.35
N SER A 27 -7.63 -0.50 -2.15
CA SER A 27 -7.84 0.44 -3.25
C SER A 27 -7.00 1.68 -3.05
N VAL A 28 -6.45 2.19 -4.15
CA VAL A 28 -5.68 3.42 -4.22
C VAL A 28 -6.26 4.27 -5.36
N ASP A 29 -6.26 5.58 -5.19
CA ASP A 29 -6.68 6.50 -6.25
C ASP A 29 -5.44 7.10 -6.91
N LEU A 30 -5.41 7.07 -8.24
CA LEU A 30 -4.30 7.59 -9.05
C LEU A 30 -4.71 8.91 -9.68
N ILE A 31 -3.89 9.94 -9.48
CA ILE A 31 -4.06 11.22 -10.17
C ILE A 31 -3.45 11.13 -11.59
N PRO A 32 -3.90 11.99 -12.53
CA PRO A 32 -3.39 11.97 -13.91
C PRO A 32 -1.86 12.06 -14.02
N GLU A 33 -1.23 12.84 -13.16
CA GLU A 33 0.23 13.01 -13.15
C GLU A 33 0.96 11.71 -12.77
N THR A 34 0.42 10.93 -11.83
CA THR A 34 0.96 9.62 -11.47
C THR A 34 0.84 8.66 -12.65
N LEU A 35 -0.31 8.60 -13.32
CA LEU A 35 -0.49 7.78 -14.52
C LEU A 35 0.50 8.17 -15.64
N ARG A 36 0.78 9.47 -15.79
CA ARG A 36 1.66 10.00 -16.84
C ARG A 36 3.15 9.73 -16.59
N LEU A 37 3.59 9.78 -15.33
CA LEU A 37 5.02 9.69 -14.97
C LEU A 37 5.50 8.30 -14.55
N THR A 38 4.61 7.31 -14.50
CA THR A 38 4.90 5.98 -13.95
C THR A 38 4.41 4.88 -14.87
N THR A 39 4.63 3.62 -14.49
CA THR A 39 4.17 2.46 -15.25
C THR A 39 2.67 2.16 -15.08
N TRP A 40 1.95 2.91 -14.24
CA TRP A 40 0.55 2.63 -13.89
C TRP A 40 -0.41 2.72 -15.07
N ALA A 41 -0.11 3.53 -16.09
CA ALA A 41 -0.98 3.64 -17.28
C ALA A 41 -1.05 2.35 -18.12
N SER A 42 -0.07 1.44 -18.00
CA SER A 42 -0.02 0.19 -18.76
C SER A 42 -0.40 -1.05 -17.97
N VAL A 43 -0.61 -0.93 -16.65
CA VAL A 43 -0.97 -2.05 -15.78
C VAL A 43 -2.39 -2.52 -16.09
N GLN A 44 -2.58 -3.83 -16.19
CA GLN A 44 -3.86 -4.48 -16.43
C GLN A 44 -4.29 -5.35 -15.24
N VAL A 45 -5.57 -5.71 -15.22
CA VAL A 45 -6.11 -6.63 -14.21
C VAL A 45 -5.43 -7.98 -14.33
N GLY A 46 -4.87 -8.48 -13.23
CA GLY A 46 -4.12 -9.73 -13.17
C GLY A 46 -2.61 -9.57 -13.21
N ASP A 47 -2.10 -8.37 -13.52
CA ASP A 47 -0.66 -8.10 -13.48
C ASP A 47 -0.13 -8.18 -12.04
N ALA A 48 1.05 -8.78 -11.89
CA ALA A 48 1.77 -8.74 -10.64
C ALA A 48 2.36 -7.35 -10.43
N VAL A 49 2.28 -6.86 -9.19
CA VAL A 49 2.87 -5.58 -8.78
C VAL A 49 3.82 -5.80 -7.61
N ASN A 50 4.92 -5.08 -7.59
CA ASN A 50 5.79 -5.03 -6.42
C ASN A 50 5.10 -4.17 -5.35
N TYR A 51 5.03 -4.66 -4.12
CA TYR A 51 4.50 -3.88 -3.00
C TYR A 51 5.53 -3.74 -1.88
N GLU A 52 5.54 -2.58 -1.25
CA GLU A 52 6.34 -2.25 -0.09
C GLU A 52 5.44 -1.69 1.00
N ILE A 53 5.55 -2.24 2.21
CA ILE A 53 4.85 -1.74 3.39
C ILE A 53 5.66 -0.58 3.94
N ASP A 54 4.98 0.51 4.30
CA ASP A 54 5.62 1.64 4.98
C ASP A 54 6.41 1.17 6.21
N GLN A 55 7.71 1.49 6.21
CA GLN A 55 8.64 1.05 7.25
C GLN A 55 8.29 1.63 8.61
N MET A 56 7.74 2.84 8.69
CA MET A 56 7.30 3.43 9.95
C MET A 56 6.15 2.63 10.55
N THR A 57 5.13 2.35 9.74
CA THR A 57 4.00 1.50 10.11
C THR A 57 4.47 0.14 10.61
N ARG A 58 5.37 -0.52 9.89
CA ARG A 58 5.93 -1.82 10.31
C ARG A 58 6.65 -1.71 11.66
N THR A 59 7.52 -0.72 11.81
CA THR A 59 8.31 -0.53 13.03
C THR A 59 7.42 -0.29 14.25
N MET A 60 6.35 0.51 14.09
CA MET A 60 5.38 0.75 15.15
C MET A 60 4.64 -0.53 15.55
N VAL A 61 4.17 -1.32 14.59
CA VAL A 61 3.49 -2.59 14.86
C VAL A 61 4.43 -3.57 15.55
N ASP A 62 5.64 -3.77 15.00
CA ASP A 62 6.64 -4.68 15.57
C ASP A 62 7.00 -4.29 17.02
N THR A 63 7.10 -2.98 17.30
CA THR A 63 7.37 -2.47 18.65
C THR A 63 6.21 -2.73 19.61
N LEU A 64 4.98 -2.49 19.17
CA LEU A 64 3.78 -2.73 19.99
C LEU A 64 3.58 -4.21 20.29
N GLU A 65 3.79 -5.08 19.30
CA GLU A 65 3.74 -6.54 19.50
C GLU A 65 4.81 -7.00 20.49
N SER A 66 6.03 -6.47 20.39
CA SER A 66 7.13 -6.80 21.31
C SER A 66 6.85 -6.37 22.75
N ILE A 67 6.12 -5.27 22.96
CA ILE A 67 5.71 -4.80 24.29
C ILE A 67 4.54 -5.63 24.82
N HIS A 68 3.58 -6.01 23.97
CA HIS A 68 2.39 -6.76 24.39
C HIS A 68 2.66 -8.25 24.67
N GLN A 69 3.75 -8.81 24.13
CA GLN A 69 4.22 -10.17 24.45
C GLN A 69 5.08 -10.24 25.73
N ARG A 70 5.24 -9.14 26.46
CA ARG A 70 5.77 -9.09 27.83
C ARG A 70 4.65 -8.95 28.85
#